data_AF-A0A454JL62-F1
#
_entry.id   AF-A0A454JL62-F1
#
_cell.length_a   1.000
_cell.length_b   1.000
_cell.length_c   1.000
_cell.angle_alpha   90.00
_cell.angle_beta   90.00
_cell.angle_gamma   90.00
#
_symmetry.space_group_name_H-M   'P 1'
#
loop_
_entity.id
_entity.type
_entity.pdbx_description
1 polymer ?
#
loop_
_entity_poly.entity_id
_entity_poly.type
_entity_poly.pdbx_seq_one_letter_code
_entity_poly.pdbx_strand_id
1 'polypeptide(L)'
;MKAILLAPLCLLVLLTGCSGSYDSDIEANFTNSCQARGSTATFCKCYLKKTEDKLSQKELMSLEQDMLASQQVPDKIAAIAMDAKANCPR
;
A
#
# COMPACT_ATOMS: atom_id res chain seq x y z
N MET A 1 41.92 8.70 -28.24
CA MET A 1 40.74 9.43 -28.75
C MET A 1 39.95 8.51 -29.67
N LYS A 2 38.60 8.61 -29.65
CA LYS A 2 37.53 7.69 -30.15
C LYS A 2 37.08 6.72 -29.04
N ALA A 3 36.01 6.92 -28.25
CA ALA A 3 34.66 7.48 -28.52
C ALA A 3 33.97 6.66 -29.64
N ILE A 4 32.83 5.98 -29.53
CA ILE A 4 31.57 6.13 -28.78
C ILE A 4 30.80 4.79 -29.01
N LEU A 5 30.34 4.10 -27.94
CA LEU A 5 28.92 3.93 -27.55
C LEU A 5 27.97 3.53 -28.69
N LEU A 6 27.31 2.36 -28.57
CA LEU A 6 25.91 2.11 -28.98
C LEU A 6 25.54 0.63 -28.73
N ALA A 7 25.10 0.34 -27.51
CA ALA A 7 24.23 -0.80 -27.24
C ALA A 7 23.10 -0.31 -26.33
N PRO A 8 22.08 0.37 -26.88
CA PRO A 8 21.00 0.91 -26.06
C PRO A 8 19.90 -0.15 -25.87
N LEU A 9 19.44 -0.26 -24.62
CA LEU A 9 18.02 -0.39 -24.28
C LEU A 9 17.23 -1.55 -24.91
N CYS A 10 17.43 -2.79 -24.44
CA CYS A 10 16.42 -3.86 -24.61
C CYS A 10 16.03 -4.56 -23.30
N LEU A 11 16.43 -4.04 -22.13
CA LEU A 11 16.24 -4.71 -20.83
C LEU A 11 15.36 -3.95 -19.82
N LEU A 12 14.60 -2.94 -20.26
CA LEU A 12 13.82 -2.05 -19.38
C LEU A 12 12.28 -2.21 -19.49
N VAL A 13 11.75 -3.30 -20.07
CA VAL A 13 10.31 -3.39 -20.41
C VAL A 13 9.50 -4.38 -19.53
N LEU A 14 10.04 -4.92 -18.43
CA LEU A 14 9.28 -5.87 -17.57
C LEU A 14 8.96 -5.39 -16.15
N LEU A 15 9.17 -4.10 -15.86
CA LEU A 15 8.61 -3.48 -14.66
C LEU A 15 7.41 -2.60 -15.03
N THR A 16 6.46 -3.16 -15.79
CA THR A 16 5.07 -2.75 -15.59
C THR A 16 4.71 -3.24 -14.20
N GLY A 17 5.08 -2.46 -13.19
CA GLY A 17 4.52 -2.58 -11.87
C GLY A 17 3.02 -2.45 -12.08
N CYS A 18 2.32 -3.58 -12.04
CA CYS A 18 0.89 -3.58 -11.87
C CYS A 18 0.68 -2.84 -10.55
N SER A 19 0.40 -1.53 -10.63
CA SER A 19 -0.36 -0.79 -9.64
C SER A 19 -1.78 -1.35 -9.65
N GLY A 20 -1.89 -2.66 -9.45
CA GLY A 20 -3.13 -3.38 -9.25
C GLY A 20 -3.45 -3.27 -7.77
N SER A 21 -4.71 -3.05 -7.48
CA SER A 21 -5.27 -3.25 -6.15
C SER A 21 -4.72 -4.52 -5.51
N TYR A 22 -4.69 -4.54 -4.19
CA TYR A 22 -4.21 -5.71 -3.45
C TYR A 22 -4.98 -6.96 -3.85
N ASP A 23 -4.37 -8.12 -3.60
CA ASP A 23 -5.05 -9.40 -3.75
C ASP A 23 -6.38 -9.37 -2.98
N SER A 24 -7.43 -9.97 -3.55
CA SER A 24 -8.80 -9.90 -3.02
C SER A 24 -8.91 -10.33 -1.55
N ASP A 25 -8.07 -11.28 -1.13
CA ASP A 25 -8.03 -11.76 0.26
C ASP A 25 -7.48 -10.70 1.21
N ILE A 26 -6.50 -9.90 0.76
CA ILE A 26 -5.94 -8.79 1.53
C ILE A 26 -6.97 -7.65 1.61
N GLU A 27 -7.61 -7.29 0.50
CA GLU A 27 -8.70 -6.30 0.52
C GLU A 27 -9.82 -6.71 1.50
N ALA A 28 -10.26 -7.96 1.42
CA ALA A 28 -11.31 -8.50 2.28
C ALA A 28 -10.89 -8.48 3.75
N ASN A 29 -9.68 -8.98 4.07
CA ASN A 29 -9.17 -8.99 5.44
C ASN A 29 -9.03 -7.58 6.01
N PHE A 30 -8.52 -6.62 5.21
CA PHE A 30 -8.38 -5.23 5.63
C PHE A 30 -9.75 -4.60 5.92
N THR A 31 -10.69 -4.70 4.97
CA THR A 31 -12.01 -4.08 5.11
C THR A 31 -12.86 -4.73 6.19
N ASN A 32 -12.76 -6.05 6.38
CA ASN A 32 -13.43 -6.77 7.47
C ASN A 32 -12.86 -6.36 8.83
N SER A 33 -11.53 -6.30 8.97
CA SER A 33 -10.88 -5.89 10.22
C SER A 33 -11.18 -4.44 10.58
N CYS A 34 -11.22 -3.56 9.57
CA CYS A 34 -11.60 -2.16 9.73
C CYS A 34 -13.06 -2.03 10.22
N GLN A 35 -13.99 -2.78 9.62
CA GLN A 35 -15.40 -2.76 10.04
C GLN A 35 -15.60 -3.40 11.42
N ALA A 36 -14.90 -4.50 11.72
CA ALA A 36 -14.93 -5.15 13.04
C ALA A 36 -14.46 -4.22 14.17
N ARG A 37 -13.67 -3.19 13.83
CA ARG A 37 -13.26 -2.11 14.74
C ARG A 37 -14.27 -0.96 14.85
N GLY A 38 -15.47 -1.12 14.28
CA GLY A 38 -16.58 -0.19 14.39
C GLY A 38 -16.61 0.93 13.33
N SER A 39 -15.82 0.80 12.26
CA SER A 39 -15.87 1.74 11.13
C SER A 39 -16.91 1.31 10.09
N THR A 40 -17.37 2.24 9.26
CA THR A 40 -18.32 1.93 8.18
C THR A 40 -17.63 1.30 6.97
N ALA A 41 -18.38 0.54 6.17
CA ALA A 41 -17.86 -0.03 4.93
C ALA A 41 -17.30 1.03 3.97
N THR A 42 -17.94 2.19 3.88
CA THR A 42 -17.49 3.31 3.03
C THR A 42 -16.16 3.87 3.51
N PHE A 43 -16.02 4.10 4.82
CA PHE A 43 -14.76 4.52 5.41
C PHE A 43 -13.65 3.49 5.13
N CYS A 44 -13.92 2.22 5.38
CA CYS A 44 -12.93 1.15 5.23
C CYS A 44 -12.45 0.97 3.80
N LYS A 45 -13.34 1.07 2.81
CA LYS A 45 -12.95 1.05 1.39
C LYS A 45 -12.10 2.26 1.02
N CYS A 46 -12.44 3.45 1.52
CA CYS A 46 -11.63 4.64 1.28
C CYS A 46 -10.25 4.53 1.95
N TYR A 47 -10.18 3.99 3.17
CA TYR A 47 -8.92 3.79 3.88
C TYR A 47 -8.03 2.76 3.17
N LEU A 48 -8.61 1.66 2.70
CA LEU A 48 -7.91 0.67 1.88
C LEU A 48 -7.31 1.33 0.64
N LYS A 49 -8.11 2.08 -0.13
CA LYS A 49 -7.61 2.80 -1.31
C LYS A 49 -6.44 3.75 -1.01
N LYS A 50 -6.53 4.52 0.08
CA LYS A 50 -5.41 5.39 0.51
C LYS A 50 -4.16 4.60 0.89
N THR A 51 -4.33 3.37 1.35
CA THR A 51 -3.23 2.47 1.66
C THR A 51 -2.59 1.96 0.36
N GLU A 52 -3.40 1.49 -0.59
CA GLU A 52 -2.95 1.03 -1.92
C GLU A 52 -2.23 2.15 -2.72
N ASP A 53 -2.71 3.39 -2.61
CA ASP A 53 -2.08 4.54 -3.27
C ASP A 53 -0.66 4.85 -2.76
N LYS A 54 -0.32 4.35 -1.56
CA LYS A 54 0.92 4.73 -0.84
C LYS A 54 1.85 3.56 -0.55
N LEU A 55 1.32 2.35 -0.52
CA LEU A 55 2.05 1.13 -0.18
C LEU A 55 1.73 0.07 -1.22
N SER A 56 2.75 -0.62 -1.69
CA SER A 56 2.54 -1.92 -2.32
C SER A 56 2.08 -2.94 -1.27
N GLN A 57 1.40 -4.00 -1.70
CA GLN A 57 0.99 -5.09 -0.81
C GLN A 57 2.17 -5.66 -0.02
N LYS A 58 3.33 -5.83 -0.68
CA LYS A 58 4.56 -6.31 -0.04
C LYS A 58 5.04 -5.36 1.06
N GLU A 59 4.99 -4.05 0.83
CA GLU A 59 5.35 -3.06 1.85
C GLU A 59 4.36 -3.06 3.01
N LEU A 60 3.05 -3.16 2.73
CA LEU A 60 2.04 -3.30 3.78
C LEU A 60 2.33 -4.51 4.67
N MET A 61 2.55 -5.69 4.06
CA MET A 61 2.87 -6.90 4.80
C MET A 61 4.15 -6.76 5.63
N SER A 62 5.19 -6.12 5.09
CA SER A 62 6.43 -5.86 5.84
C SER A 62 6.17 -4.96 7.05
N LEU A 63 5.41 -3.88 6.88
CA LEU A 63 5.08 -2.96 7.96
C LEU A 63 4.19 -3.62 9.02
N GLU A 64 3.29 -4.53 8.63
CA GLU A 64 2.51 -5.33 9.58
C GLU A 64 3.38 -6.28 10.39
N GLN A 65 4.40 -6.90 9.78
CA GLN A 65 5.38 -7.70 10.54
C GLN A 65 6.17 -6.82 11.52
N ASP A 66 6.58 -5.62 11.11
CA ASP A 66 7.26 -4.67 11.99
C ASP A 66 6.36 -4.25 13.15
N MET A 67 5.06 -4.04 12.91
CA MET A 67 4.07 -3.77 13.96
C MET A 67 3.99 -4.90 14.97
N LEU A 68 3.92 -6.15 14.50
CA LEU A 68 3.85 -7.33 15.37
C LEU A 68 5.12 -7.50 16.20
N ALA A 69 6.30 -7.27 15.60
CA ALA A 69 7.59 -7.43 16.27
C ALA A 69 7.86 -6.32 17.29
N SER A 70 7.54 -5.06 16.95
CA SER A 70 7.86 -3.89 17.77
C SER A 70 6.76 -3.47 18.74
N GLN A 71 5.53 -3.98 18.53
CA GLN A 71 4.30 -3.50 19.16
C GLN A 71 4.02 -1.99 18.97
N GLN A 72 4.66 -1.38 17.97
CA GLN A 72 4.52 0.04 17.63
C GLN A 72 3.91 0.17 16.23
N VAL A 73 3.19 1.27 15.98
CA VAL A 73 2.66 1.57 14.65
C VAL A 73 3.72 2.33 13.86
N PRO A 74 4.22 1.82 12.71
CA PRO A 74 5.15 2.52 11.85
C PRO A 74 4.59 3.87 11.40
N ASP A 75 5.46 4.87 11.31
CA ASP A 75 5.09 6.25 10.91
C ASP A 75 4.32 6.31 9.60
N LYS A 76 4.70 5.47 8.62
CA LYS A 76 3.99 5.36 7.34
C LYS A 76 2.52 4.95 7.55
N ILE A 77 2.26 3.93 8.36
CA ILE A 77 0.90 3.46 8.66
C ILE A 77 0.13 4.54 9.43
N ALA A 78 0.76 5.18 10.42
CA ALA A 78 0.16 6.26 11.18
C ALA A 78 -0.25 7.45 10.29
N ALA A 79 0.61 7.85 9.35
CA ALA A 79 0.34 8.93 8.40
C ALA A 79 -0.84 8.61 7.47
N ILE A 80 -0.94 7.38 6.97
CA ILE A 80 -2.07 6.94 6.13
C ILE A 80 -3.36 6.93 6.97
N ALA A 81 -3.31 6.44 8.20
CA ALA A 81 -4.46 6.43 9.09
C ALA A 81 -4.96 7.85 9.40
N MET A 82 -4.06 8.81 9.63
CA MET A 82 -4.43 10.21 9.84
C MET A 82 -5.06 10.83 8.57
N ASP A 83 -4.48 10.58 7.40
CA ASP A 83 -5.04 11.03 6.13
C ASP A 83 -6.43 10.43 5.85
N ALA A 84 -6.62 9.15 6.14
CA ALA A 84 -7.93 8.51 6.03
C ALA A 84 -8.95 9.12 7.00
N LYS A 85 -8.57 9.36 8.26
CA LYS A 85 -9.45 10.03 9.23
C LYS A 85 -9.87 11.43 8.80
N ALA A 86 -9.00 12.16 8.11
CA ALA A 86 -9.27 13.51 7.64
C ALA A 86 -10.13 13.54 6.37
N ASN A 87 -9.93 12.58 5.45
CA ASN A 87 -10.41 12.69 4.08
C ASN A 87 -11.37 11.58 3.65
N CYS A 88 -11.59 10.54 4.46
CA CYS A 88 -12.56 9.48 4.15
C CYS A 88 -13.94 9.77 4.75
N PRO A 89 -15.03 9.51 4.00
CA PRO A 89 -16.38 9.62 4.53
C PRO A 89 -16.61 8.61 5.65
N ARG A 90 -17.30 9.04 6.71
CA ARG A 90 -17.76 8.17 7.79
C ARG A 90 -19.10 7.57 7.45
#